data_AF-A0A957RG87-F1
#
_entry.id   AF-A0A957RG87-F1
#
_cell.length_a   1.000
_cell.length_b   1.000
_cell.length_c   1.000
_cell.angle_alpha   90.00
_cell.angle_beta   90.00
_cell.angle_gamma   90.00
#
_symmetry.space_group_name_H-M   'P 1'
#
loop_
_entity.id
_entity.type
_entity.pdbx_description
1 polymer ?
#
loop_
_entity_poly.entity_id
_entity_poly.type
_entity_poly.pdbx_seq_one_letter_code
_entity_poly.pdbx_strand_id
1 'polypeptide(L)'
;EFANTRAGQELLARSGRTVPSRIDVAESPAFLDPQAQPANSQVFLAAIPAMRSLPKLATWLDVESAIDAELEQAFYGQITLDEAIQAATERSAEFFP
;
A
#
# COMPACT_ATOMS: atom_id res chain seq x y z
N GLU A 1 -6.53 9.89 22.89
CA GLU A 1 -6.10 10.74 21.76
C GLU A 1 -7.27 11.05 20.83
N PHE A 2 -7.43 12.30 20.39
CA PHE A 2 -8.57 12.72 19.56
C PHE A 2 -8.58 12.09 18.16
N ALA A 3 -7.41 11.92 17.54
CA ALA A 3 -7.27 11.39 16.19
C ALA A 3 -7.86 9.97 16.02
N ASN A 4 -7.90 9.17 17.10
CA ASN A 4 -8.44 7.81 17.08
C ASN A 4 -9.95 7.74 17.36
N THR A 5 -10.59 8.87 17.66
CA THR A 5 -12.04 8.94 17.83
C THR A 5 -12.75 8.91 16.48
N ARG A 6 -14.03 8.51 16.47
CA ARG A 6 -14.87 8.54 15.26
C ARG A 6 -14.90 9.95 14.64
N ALA A 7 -15.08 10.99 15.46
CA ALA A 7 -15.11 12.38 15.01
C ALA A 7 -13.77 12.83 14.39
N GLY A 8 -12.64 12.46 15.00
CA GLY A 8 -11.32 12.73 14.45
C GLY A 8 -11.08 12.03 13.11
N GLN A 9 -11.48 10.76 13.00
CA GLN A 9 -11.38 9.99 11.76
C GLN A 9 -12.29 10.53 10.65
N GLU A 10 -13.51 10.98 10.96
CA GLU A 10 -14.40 11.62 9.98
C GLU A 10 -13.84 12.94 9.44
N LEU A 11 -13.20 13.74 10.30
CA LEU A 11 -12.52 14.98 9.87
C LEU A 11 -11.43 14.67 8.85
N LEU A 12 -10.63 13.64 9.10
CA LEU A 12 -9.57 13.22 8.19
C LEU A 12 -10.14 12.60 6.89
N ALA A 13 -11.17 11.75 6.99
CA ALA A 13 -11.82 11.10 5.85
C ALA A 13 -12.33 12.11 4.82
N ARG A 14 -12.96 13.21 5.28
CA ARG A 14 -13.47 14.29 4.41
C ARG A 14 -12.39 14.99 3.59
N SER A 15 -11.11 14.86 3.96
CA SER A 15 -10.02 15.43 3.17
C SER A 15 -9.74 14.63 1.88
N GLY A 16 -10.23 13.38 1.78
CA GLY A 16 -9.93 12.48 0.67
C GLY A 16 -8.49 11.98 0.61
N ARG A 17 -7.65 12.32 1.60
CA ARG A 17 -6.20 12.03 1.59
C ARG A 17 -5.84 10.62 2.05
N THR A 18 -6.73 9.95 2.77
CA THR A 18 -6.47 8.64 3.37
C THR A 18 -7.72 7.77 3.35
N VAL A 19 -7.53 6.45 3.25
CA VAL A 19 -8.59 5.47 3.47
C VAL A 19 -8.74 5.25 4.98
N PRO A 20 -9.93 5.39 5.58
CA PRO A 20 -10.11 5.19 7.02
C PRO A 20 -9.91 3.73 7.43
N SER A 21 -9.14 3.49 8.49
CA SER A 21 -9.00 2.15 9.08
C SER A 21 -10.21 1.73 9.92
N ARG A 22 -11.08 2.68 10.27
CA ARG A 22 -12.35 2.45 10.98
C ARG A 22 -13.45 2.10 9.98
N ILE A 23 -13.98 0.88 10.05
CA ILE A 23 -15.03 0.38 9.15
C ILE A 23 -16.26 1.32 9.14
N ASP A 24 -16.71 1.76 10.32
CA ASP A 24 -17.87 2.65 10.45
C ASP A 24 -17.68 4.05 9.84
N VAL A 25 -16.44 4.47 9.61
CA VAL A 25 -16.11 5.74 8.92
C VAL A 25 -15.87 5.49 7.44
N ALA A 26 -15.20 4.39 7.09
CA ALA A 26 -14.96 3.98 5.71
C ALA A 26 -16.27 3.74 4.94
N GLU A 27 -17.31 3.24 5.60
CA GLU A 27 -18.63 3.01 4.98
C GLU A 27 -19.56 4.25 5.04
N SER A 28 -19.07 5.38 5.55
CA SER A 28 -19.88 6.58 5.78
C SER A 28 -19.78 7.60 4.63
N PRO A 29 -20.74 8.55 4.54
CA PRO A 29 -20.64 9.67 3.60
C PRO A 29 -19.38 10.53 3.81
N ALA A 30 -18.75 10.51 4.99
CA ALA A 30 -17.51 11.25 5.19
C ALA A 30 -16.35 10.78 4.29
N PHE A 31 -16.42 9.54 3.79
CA PHE A 31 -15.44 8.98 2.85
C PHE A 31 -16.04 8.70 1.46
N LEU A 32 -17.31 8.29 1.40
CA LEU A 32 -17.97 7.82 0.17
C LEU A 32 -18.81 8.89 -0.54
N ASP A 33 -18.70 10.17 -0.17
CA ASP A 33 -19.41 11.26 -0.86
C ASP A 33 -18.93 11.38 -2.32
N PRO A 34 -19.79 11.11 -3.32
CA PRO A 34 -19.41 11.20 -4.73
C PRO A 34 -19.17 12.64 -5.22
N GLN A 35 -19.58 13.65 -4.43
CA GLN A 35 -19.31 15.06 -4.70
C GLN A 35 -17.95 15.52 -4.13
N ALA A 36 -17.35 14.72 -3.24
CA ALA A 36 -16.01 14.96 -2.73
C ALA A 36 -14.96 14.29 -3.64
N GLN A 37 -13.73 14.80 -3.63
CA GLN A 37 -12.61 14.12 -4.28
C GLN A 37 -11.97 13.11 -3.32
N PRO A 38 -11.61 11.90 -3.80
CA PRO A 38 -11.89 11.35 -5.12
C PRO A 38 -13.36 10.90 -5.27
N ALA A 39 -13.94 11.10 -6.45
CA ALA A 39 -15.36 10.81 -6.70
C ALA A 39 -15.75 9.33 -6.51
N ASN A 40 -14.78 8.41 -6.53
CA ASN A 40 -15.00 6.96 -6.47
C ASN A 40 -14.20 6.30 -5.33
N SER A 41 -14.28 6.82 -4.10
CA SER A 41 -13.63 6.22 -2.91
C SER A 41 -14.03 4.76 -2.64
N GLN A 42 -15.19 4.30 -3.14
CA GLN A 42 -15.64 2.90 -3.03
C GLN A 42 -14.64 1.89 -3.59
N VAL A 43 -13.80 2.29 -4.56
CA VAL A 43 -12.78 1.41 -5.17
C VAL A 43 -11.81 0.87 -4.13
N PHE A 44 -11.47 1.67 -3.11
CA PHE A 44 -10.55 1.26 -2.04
C PHE A 44 -11.17 0.17 -1.17
N LEU A 45 -12.49 0.24 -0.91
CA LEU A 45 -13.19 -0.78 -0.14
C LEU A 45 -13.36 -2.07 -0.94
N ALA A 46 -13.63 -1.94 -2.25
CA ALA A 46 -13.76 -3.09 -3.15
C ALA A 46 -12.45 -3.89 -3.28
N ALA A 47 -11.30 -3.26 -3.05
CA ALA A 47 -9.99 -3.92 -3.07
C ALA A 47 -9.70 -4.73 -1.79
N ILE A 48 -10.38 -4.46 -0.66
CA ILE A 48 -10.10 -5.09 0.65
C ILE A 48 -10.04 -6.63 0.58
N PRO A 49 -10.98 -7.34 -0.07
CA PRO A 49 -10.95 -8.80 -0.11
C PRO A 49 -9.72 -9.40 -0.81
N ALA A 50 -9.08 -8.63 -1.70
CA ALA A 50 -7.87 -9.05 -2.41
C ALA A 50 -6.58 -8.64 -1.70
N MET A 51 -6.64 -7.76 -0.69
CA MET A 51 -5.45 -7.28 0.02
C MET A 51 -4.78 -8.41 0.81
N ARG A 52 -3.44 -8.37 0.83
CA ARG A 52 -2.60 -9.23 1.66
C ARG A 52 -1.71 -8.35 2.52
N SER A 53 -1.50 -8.75 3.77
CA SER A 53 -0.46 -8.12 4.59
C SER A 53 0.91 -8.48 4.02
N LEU A 54 1.83 -7.52 4.06
CA LEU A 54 3.23 -7.77 3.78
C LEU A 54 3.82 -8.73 4.83
N PRO A 55 4.88 -9.49 4.49
CA PRO A 55 5.58 -10.33 5.45
C PRO A 55 6.02 -9.56 6.69
N LYS A 56 5.80 -10.15 7.86
CA LYS A 56 6.19 -9.57 9.16
C LYS A 56 7.63 -9.97 9.50
N LEU A 57 8.58 -9.52 8.69
CA LEU A 57 10.01 -9.75 8.87
C LEU A 57 10.68 -8.45 9.31
N ALA A 58 11.62 -8.54 10.26
CA ALA A 58 12.41 -7.36 10.67
C ALA A 58 13.24 -6.82 9.49
N THR A 59 13.63 -7.71 8.58
CA THR A 59 14.41 -7.48 7.36
C THR A 59 13.55 -7.21 6.12
N TRP A 60 12.22 -7.02 6.27
CA TRP A 60 11.33 -6.84 5.11
C TRP A 60 11.74 -5.66 4.22
N LEU A 61 12.20 -4.55 4.83
CA LEU A 61 12.65 -3.38 4.07
C LEU A 61 13.93 -3.66 3.27
N ASP A 62 14.80 -4.54 3.77
CA ASP A 62 16.02 -4.95 3.07
C ASP A 62 15.68 -5.84 1.86
N VAL A 63 14.70 -6.74 2.02
CA VAL A 63 14.13 -7.53 0.91
C VAL A 63 13.55 -6.60 -0.16
N GLU A 64 12.70 -5.64 0.21
CA GLU A 64 12.10 -4.68 -0.73
C GLU A 64 13.19 -3.89 -1.47
N SER A 65 14.18 -3.35 -0.74
CA SER A 65 15.26 -2.56 -1.33
C SER A 65 16.11 -3.37 -2.32
N ALA A 66 16.40 -4.64 -2.03
CA ALA A 66 17.15 -5.50 -2.93
C ALA A 66 16.37 -5.82 -4.23
N ILE A 67 15.05 -6.02 -4.12
CA ILE A 67 14.17 -6.27 -5.27
C ILE A 67 14.01 -5.01 -6.12
N ASP A 68 13.74 -3.86 -5.50
CA ASP A 68 13.50 -2.59 -6.19
C ASP A 68 14.72 -2.17 -7.04
N ALA A 69 15.94 -2.33 -6.51
CA ALA A 69 17.16 -1.97 -7.22
C ALA A 69 17.36 -2.75 -8.54
N GLU A 70 16.92 -4.01 -8.61
CA GLU A 70 17.03 -4.84 -9.82
C GLU A 70 15.87 -4.58 -10.79
N LEU A 71 14.65 -4.43 -10.26
CA LEU A 71 13.48 -4.10 -11.09
C LEU A 71 13.60 -2.70 -11.71
N GLU A 72 14.22 -1.74 -11.03
CA GLU A 72 14.49 -0.41 -11.57
C GLU A 72 15.42 -0.48 -12.79
N GLN A 73 16.46 -1.30 -12.75
CA GLN A 73 17.36 -1.51 -13.89
C GLN A 73 16.63 -2.11 -15.10
N ALA A 74 15.78 -3.11 -14.87
CA ALA A 74 14.94 -3.68 -15.92
C ALA A 74 13.94 -2.66 -16.48
N PHE A 75 13.33 -1.83 -15.62
CA PHE A 75 12.41 -0.78 -16.04
C PHE A 75 13.07 0.25 -16.98
N TYR A 76 14.33 0.61 -16.71
CA TYR A 76 15.11 1.49 -17.58
C TYR A 76 15.82 0.77 -18.75
N GLY A 77 15.60 -0.54 -18.92
CA GLY A 77 16.15 -1.32 -20.03
C GLY A 77 17.65 -1.58 -19.95
N GLN A 78 18.24 -1.48 -18.75
CA GLN A 78 19.67 -1.73 -18.51
C GLN A 78 19.98 -3.24 -18.48
N ILE A 79 19.03 -4.04 -17.99
CA ILE A 79 19.04 -5.49 -17.98
C ILE A 79 17.67 -6.02 -18.43
N THR A 80 17.60 -7.31 -18.78
CA THR A 80 16.34 -7.98 -19.07
C THR A 80 15.53 -8.23 -17.79
N LEU A 81 14.22 -8.45 -17.93
CA LEU A 81 13.35 -8.80 -16.79
C LEU A 81 13.81 -10.11 -16.13
N ASP A 82 14.22 -11.10 -16.91
CA ASP A 82 14.68 -12.39 -16.38
C ASP A 82 15.97 -12.24 -15.55
N GLU A 83 16.92 -11.42 -16.02
CA GLU A 83 18.13 -11.08 -15.25
C GLU A 83 17.79 -10.34 -13.95
N ALA A 84 16.85 -9.39 -13.99
CA ALA A 84 16.40 -8.67 -12.79
C ALA A 84 15.73 -9.61 -11.77
N ILE A 85 14.86 -10.51 -12.21
CA ILE A 85 14.19 -11.49 -11.34
C ILE A 85 15.22 -12.41 -10.69
N GLN A 86 16.20 -12.89 -11.46
CA GLN A 86 17.27 -13.74 -10.94
C GLN A 86 18.08 -12.99 -9.87
N ALA A 87 18.58 -11.79 -10.20
CA ALA A 87 19.39 -10.99 -9.29
C ALA A 87 18.60 -10.60 -8.01
N ALA A 88 17.34 -10.20 -8.15
CA ALA A 88 16.46 -9.88 -7.03
C ALA A 88 16.27 -11.08 -6.09
N THR A 89 16.09 -12.28 -6.66
CA THR A 89 15.95 -13.52 -5.90
C THR A 89 17.24 -13.87 -5.15
N GLU A 90 18.38 -13.82 -5.83
CA GLU A 90 19.68 -14.14 -5.23
C GLU A 90 20.07 -13.16 -4.12
N ARG A 91 19.88 -11.86 -4.36
CA ARG A 91 20.27 -10.80 -3.40
C ARG A 91 19.34 -10.71 -2.21
N SER A 92 18.04 -10.95 -2.38
CA SER A 92 17.11 -10.91 -1.25
C SER A 92 17.17 -12.15 -0.38
N ALA A 93 17.75 -13.26 -0.86
CA ALA A 93 17.78 -14.55 -0.18
C ALA A 93 18.38 -14.49 1.23
N GLU A 94 19.41 -13.67 1.46
CA GLU A 94 20.10 -13.55 2.75
C GLU A 94 19.24 -12.94 3.86
N PHE A 95 18.15 -12.25 3.50
CA PHE A 95 17.27 -11.58 4.44
C PHE A 95 16.11 -12.45 4.92
N PHE A 96 15.93 -13.63 4.33
CA PHE A 96 14.96 -14.62 4.77
C PHE A 96 15.58 -15.55 5.84
N PRO A 97 14.80 -15.97 6.84
CA PRO A 97 15.26 -16.88 7.90
C PRO A 97 15.46 -18.33 7.42
#